data_AF-A0A2G3AEI5-F1
#
_entry.id   AF-A0A2G3AEI5-F1
#
_cell.length_a   1.000
_cell.length_b   1.000
_cell.length_c   1.000
_cell.angle_alpha   90.00
_cell.angle_beta   90.00
_cell.angle_gamma   90.00
#
_symmetry.space_group_name_H-M   'P 1'
#
loop_
_entity.id
_entity.type
_entity.pdbx_description
1 polymer ?
#
loop_
_entity_poly.entity_id
_entity_poly.type
_entity_poly.pdbx_seq_one_letter_code
_entity_poly.pdbx_strand_id
1 'polypeptide(L)'
;MHLMTMVELVQPKWYERLLVIAVQGAFFNFYFVLYLLFPKLAHRVVGHLEEEDIHSYTLYLNDIDHGEIENVPAPAIAIDYWRMPKDATLKDVDKAYHRDVNHFASPWEIYQADLCPRNSLIRLLIGQ
;
A
#
# COMPACT_ATOMS: atom_id res chain seq x y z
N MET A 1 -6.08 -6.31 -5.19
CA MET A 1 -7.49 -6.30 -4.68
C MET A 1 -7.87 -5.03 -3.90
N HIS A 2 -6.91 -4.41 -3.20
CA HIS A 2 -6.97 -3.21 -2.34
C HIS A 2 -8.04 -2.16 -2.69
N LEU A 3 -8.20 -1.80 -3.98
CA LEU A 3 -9.23 -0.83 -4.39
C LEU A 3 -10.66 -1.29 -4.04
N MET A 4 -11.01 -2.56 -4.26
CA MET A 4 -12.36 -3.06 -3.96
C MET A 4 -12.62 -3.10 -2.45
N THR A 5 -11.61 -3.45 -1.64
CA THR A 5 -11.74 -3.50 -0.19
C THR A 5 -11.82 -2.11 0.43
N MET A 6 -11.10 -1.12 -0.12
CA MET A 6 -11.23 0.28 0.30
C MET A 6 -12.53 0.93 -0.18
N VAL A 7 -13.03 0.60 -1.38
CA VAL A 7 -14.35 1.06 -1.85
C VAL A 7 -15.48 0.55 -0.94
N GLU A 8 -15.38 -0.70 -0.46
CA GLU A 8 -16.37 -1.27 0.47
C GLU A 8 -16.34 -0.62 1.86
N LEU A 9 -15.15 -0.24 2.36
CA LEU A 9 -14.97 0.49 3.62
C LEU A 9 -15.44 1.95 3.54
N VAL A 10 -15.03 2.67 2.49
CA VAL A 10 -15.20 4.13 2.38
C VAL A 10 -16.56 4.52 1.79
N GLN A 11 -17.21 3.63 1.04
CA GLN A 11 -18.48 3.86 0.35
C GLN A 11 -18.52 5.21 -0.43
N PRO A 12 -17.56 5.44 -1.35
CA PRO A 12 -17.30 6.76 -1.93
C PRO A 12 -18.51 7.32 -2.68
N LYS A 13 -18.76 8.62 -2.52
CA LYS A 13 -19.86 9.38 -3.11
C LYS A 13 -19.62 9.65 -4.59
N TRP A 14 -20.67 10.09 -5.29
CA TRP A 14 -20.63 10.26 -6.75
C TRP A 14 -19.54 11.25 -7.24
N TYR A 15 -19.24 12.30 -6.48
CA TYR A 15 -18.20 13.27 -6.84
C TYR A 15 -16.78 12.73 -6.59
N GLU A 16 -16.58 11.90 -5.55
CA GLU A 16 -15.31 11.19 -5.30
C GLU A 16 -15.03 10.20 -6.45
N ARG A 17 -16.05 9.47 -6.92
CA ARG A 17 -15.95 8.59 -8.10
C ARG A 17 -15.59 9.36 -9.38
N LEU A 18 -16.18 10.54 -9.58
CA LEU A 18 -15.87 11.41 -10.72
C LEU A 18 -14.42 11.93 -10.66
N LEU A 19 -13.94 12.31 -9.47
CA LEU A 19 -12.55 12.71 -9.24
C LEU A 19 -11.58 11.56 -9.57
N VAL A 20 -11.87 10.33 -9.11
CA VAL A 20 -11.05 9.15 -9.44
C VAL A 20 -10.99 8.91 -10.95
N ILE A 21 -12.11 9.00 -11.66
CA ILE A 21 -12.15 8.85 -13.13
C ILE A 21 -11.31 9.93 -13.83
N ALA A 22 -11.39 11.19 -13.37
CA ALA A 22 -10.63 12.30 -13.93
C ALA A 22 -9.11 12.14 -13.69
N VAL A 23 -8.71 11.80 -12.47
CA VAL A 23 -7.31 11.57 -12.10
C VAL A 23 -6.74 10.34 -12.83
N GLN A 24 -7.48 9.24 -12.88
CA GLN A 24 -7.07 8.03 -13.61
C GLN A 24 -6.91 8.31 -15.11
N GLY A 25 -7.83 9.07 -15.71
CA GLY A 25 -7.73 9.48 -17.12
C GLY A 25 -6.50 10.34 -17.41
N ALA A 26 -6.22 11.34 -16.56
CA ALA A 26 -5.04 12.20 -16.69
C ALA A 26 -3.74 11.41 -16.47
N PHE A 27 -3.65 10.64 -15.39
CA PHE A 27 -2.47 9.86 -15.03
C PHE A 27 -2.15 8.78 -16.07
N PHE A 28 -3.16 8.06 -16.59
CA PHE A 28 -2.96 7.05 -17.64
C PHE A 28 -2.33 7.67 -18.89
N ASN A 29 -2.86 8.78 -19.39
CA ASN A 29 -2.33 9.43 -20.60
C ASN A 29 -0.91 9.99 -20.38
N PHE A 30 -0.66 10.61 -19.21
CA PHE A 30 0.67 11.10 -18.85
C PHE A 30 1.69 9.96 -18.73
N TYR A 31 1.36 8.91 -17.97
CA TYR A 31 2.24 7.77 -17.74
C TYR A 31 2.50 6.98 -19.02
N PHE A 32 1.51 6.83 -19.90
CA PHE A 32 1.66 6.20 -21.22
C PHE A 32 2.70 6.93 -22.08
N VAL A 33 2.61 8.25 -22.19
CA VAL A 33 3.60 9.06 -22.93
C VAL A 33 4.98 9.03 -22.25
N LEU A 34 5.03 9.11 -20.92
CA LEU A 34 6.27 9.00 -20.14
C LEU A 34 6.96 7.64 -20.34
N TYR A 35 6.20 6.54 -20.40
CA TYR A 35 6.72 5.19 -20.59
C TYR A 35 7.25 4.97 -22.02
N LEU A 36 6.59 5.55 -23.04
CA LEU A 36 7.07 5.48 -24.43
C LEU A 36 8.38 6.25 -24.64
N LEU A 37 8.56 7.39 -23.97
CA LEU A 37 9.76 8.24 -24.11
C LEU A 37 10.90 7.81 -23.17
N PHE A 38 10.58 7.47 -21.92
CA PHE A 38 11.55 7.26 -20.84
C PHE A 38 11.15 6.07 -19.94
N PRO A 39 11.12 4.82 -20.44
CA PRO A 39 10.63 3.66 -19.67
C PRO A 39 11.42 3.43 -18.36
N LYS A 40 12.73 3.73 -18.34
CA LYS A 40 13.55 3.68 -17.12
C LYS A 40 13.13 4.69 -16.05
N LEU A 41 12.63 5.86 -16.45
CA LEU A 41 12.11 6.87 -15.54
C LEU A 41 10.72 6.48 -15.05
N ALA A 42 9.86 5.99 -15.94
CA ALA A 42 8.52 5.51 -15.59
C ALA A 42 8.55 4.38 -14.54
N HIS A 43 9.41 3.37 -14.72
CA HIS A 43 9.64 2.33 -13.70
C HIS A 43 10.16 2.88 -12.37
N ARG A 44 11.05 3.89 -12.39
CA ARG A 44 11.55 4.52 -11.15
C ARG A 44 10.47 5.35 -10.44
N VAL A 45 9.56 5.98 -11.19
CA VAL A 45 8.40 6.67 -10.61
C VAL A 45 7.48 5.67 -9.89
N VAL A 46 7.23 4.49 -10.48
CA VAL A 46 6.44 3.44 -9.82
C VAL A 46 7.14 2.92 -8.55
N GLY A 47 8.45 2.66 -8.60
CA GLY A 47 9.19 2.23 -7.41
C GLY A 47 9.10 3.23 -6.24
N HIS A 48 9.22 4.54 -6.52
CA HIS A 48 9.03 5.58 -5.49
C HIS A 48 7.58 5.70 -5.00
N LEU A 49 6.58 5.35 -5.82
CA LEU A 49 5.18 5.27 -5.36
C LEU A 49 4.95 4.04 -4.46
N GLU A 50 5.60 2.90 -4.74
CA GLU A 50 5.55 1.70 -3.90
C GLU A 50 6.28 1.91 -2.55
N GLU A 51 7.39 2.66 -2.54
CA GLU A 51 8.09 3.08 -1.30
C GLU A 51 7.19 3.95 -0.39
N GLU A 52 6.49 4.94 -0.96
CA GLU A 52 5.56 5.81 -0.22
C GLU A 52 4.27 5.08 0.22
N ASP A 53 3.78 4.11 -0.55
CA ASP A 53 2.62 3.26 -0.20
C ASP A 53 2.94 2.43 1.05
N ILE A 54 4.10 1.74 1.08
CA ILE A 54 4.58 0.98 2.25
C ILE A 54 4.75 1.89 3.48
N HIS A 55 5.30 3.09 3.29
CA HIS A 55 5.44 4.06 4.40
C HIS A 55 4.07 4.49 4.94
N SER A 56 3.10 4.73 4.05
CA SER A 56 1.73 5.12 4.38
C SER A 56 0.98 4.02 5.15
N TYR A 57 1.07 2.75 4.74
CA TYR A 57 0.49 1.65 5.50
C TYR A 57 1.17 1.44 6.86
N THR A 58 2.48 1.67 6.96
CA THR A 58 3.21 1.58 8.23
C THR A 58 2.74 2.63 9.23
N LEU A 59 2.49 3.87 8.78
CA LEU A 59 1.88 4.92 9.59
C LEU A 59 0.43 4.56 9.97
N TYR A 60 -0.38 4.13 9.00
CA TYR A 60 -1.78 3.73 9.23
C TYR A 60 -1.93 2.62 10.28
N LEU A 61 -1.05 1.60 10.26
CA LEU A 61 -0.98 0.57 11.30
C LEU A 61 -0.60 1.12 12.68
N ASN A 62 0.35 2.06 12.71
CA ASN A 62 0.79 2.70 13.94
C ASN A 62 -0.33 3.55 14.57
N ASP A 63 -1.11 4.24 13.76
CA ASP A 63 -2.20 5.11 14.21
C ASP A 63 -3.40 4.29 14.71
N ILE A 64 -3.62 3.09 14.14
CA ILE A 64 -4.52 2.07 14.70
C ILE A 64 -4.02 1.58 16.07
N ASP A 65 -2.72 1.30 16.23
CA ASP A 65 -2.16 0.81 17.49
C ASP A 65 -2.11 1.87 18.61
N HIS A 66 -2.05 3.15 18.25
CA HIS A 66 -2.21 4.27 19.20
C HIS A 66 -3.69 4.59 19.49
N GLY A 67 -4.64 4.00 18.75
CA GLY A 67 -6.07 4.21 18.91
C GLY A 67 -6.58 5.53 18.32
N GLU A 68 -5.81 6.18 17.44
CA GLU A 68 -6.26 7.35 16.68
C GLU A 68 -7.20 6.94 15.53
N ILE A 69 -7.10 5.69 15.08
CA ILE A 69 -7.96 5.09 14.04
C ILE A 69 -8.67 3.86 14.60
N GLU A 70 -9.99 3.76 14.41
CA GLU A 70 -10.79 2.64 14.89
C GLU A 70 -10.52 1.36 14.09
N ASN A 71 -10.10 0.28 14.78
CA ASN A 71 -9.86 -1.03 14.16
C ASN A 71 -11.16 -1.78 13.87
N VAL A 72 -11.89 -1.31 12.85
CA VAL A 72 -13.16 -1.89 12.38
C VAL A 72 -13.00 -3.35 11.89
N PRO A 73 -14.07 -4.17 11.90
CA PRO A 73 -14.03 -5.52 11.33
C PRO A 73 -13.70 -5.51 9.83
N ALA A 74 -13.03 -6.57 9.36
CA ALA A 74 -12.61 -6.71 7.97
C ALA A 74 -13.83 -6.79 7.01
N PRO A 75 -13.76 -6.19 5.81
CA PRO A 75 -14.80 -6.34 4.79
C PRO A 75 -14.98 -7.79 4.36
N ALA A 76 -16.22 -8.20 4.07
CA ALA A 76 -16.52 -9.55 3.58
C ALA A 76 -15.69 -9.92 2.33
N ILE A 77 -15.52 -8.97 1.39
CA ILE A 77 -14.68 -9.11 0.19
C ILE A 77 -13.22 -9.44 0.55
N ALA A 78 -12.69 -8.85 1.62
CA ALA A 78 -11.34 -9.12 2.10
C ALA A 78 -11.25 -10.51 2.74
N ILE A 79 -12.23 -10.84 3.62
CA ILE A 79 -12.31 -12.13 4.32
C ILE A 79 -12.39 -13.29 3.32
N ASP A 80 -13.25 -13.20 2.31
CA ASP A 80 -13.43 -14.24 1.29
C ASP A 80 -12.20 -14.38 0.37
N TYR A 81 -11.55 -13.27 0.00
CA TYR A 81 -10.37 -13.29 -0.87
C TYR A 81 -9.13 -13.88 -0.17
N TRP A 82 -8.77 -13.35 1.00
CA TRP A 82 -7.62 -13.79 1.79
C TRP A 82 -7.90 -15.02 2.68
N ARG A 83 -9.14 -15.54 2.65
CA ARG A 83 -9.61 -16.70 3.45
C ARG A 83 -9.37 -16.52 4.95
N MET A 84 -9.66 -15.32 5.45
CA MET A 84 -9.41 -14.95 6.85
C MET A 84 -10.50 -15.48 7.80
N PRO A 85 -10.25 -15.50 9.12
CA PRO A 85 -11.29 -15.67 10.13
C PRO A 85 -12.40 -14.62 10.00
N LYS A 86 -13.63 -14.94 10.43
CA LYS A 86 -14.79 -14.02 10.35
C LYS A 86 -14.74 -12.86 11.34
N ASP A 87 -13.87 -13.00 12.33
CA ASP A 87 -13.50 -12.06 13.39
C ASP A 87 -12.22 -11.27 13.05
N ALA A 88 -11.67 -11.42 11.84
CA ALA A 88 -10.51 -10.64 11.38
C ALA A 88 -10.80 -9.13 11.40
N THR A 89 -9.83 -8.35 11.84
CA THR A 89 -9.92 -6.90 11.92
C THR A 89 -9.22 -6.21 10.74
N LEU A 90 -9.40 -4.90 10.58
CA LEU A 90 -8.73 -4.15 9.50
C LEU A 90 -7.20 -4.27 9.56
N LYS A 91 -6.63 -4.34 10.76
CA LYS A 91 -5.20 -4.66 10.99
C LYS A 91 -4.78 -6.04 10.47
N ASP A 92 -5.70 -7.00 10.35
CA ASP A 92 -5.41 -8.34 9.81
C ASP A 92 -5.57 -8.40 8.29
N VAL A 93 -6.45 -7.57 7.72
CA VAL A 93 -6.51 -7.32 6.27
C VAL A 93 -5.17 -6.82 5.77
N ASP A 94 -4.57 -5.85 6.47
CA ASP A 94 -3.26 -5.31 6.09
C ASP A 94 -2.15 -6.37 6.14
N LYS A 95 -2.06 -7.18 7.20
CA LYS A 95 -1.10 -8.30 7.27
C LYS A 95 -1.29 -9.31 6.14
N ALA A 96 -2.53 -9.53 5.69
CA ALA A 96 -2.84 -10.44 4.59
C ALA A 96 -2.52 -9.82 3.23
N TYR A 97 -2.80 -8.53 3.04
CA TYR A 97 -2.35 -7.77 1.88
C TYR A 97 -0.83 -7.80 1.77
N HIS A 98 -0.13 -7.37 2.83
CA HIS A 98 1.31 -7.48 2.92
C HIS A 98 1.71 -8.88 2.51
N ARG A 99 1.23 -9.95 3.20
CA ARG A 99 1.58 -11.38 2.97
C ARG A 99 1.68 -11.76 1.49
N ASP A 100 0.66 -11.43 0.68
CA ASP A 100 0.67 -11.72 -0.76
C ASP A 100 1.88 -11.08 -1.45
N VAL A 101 2.24 -9.85 -1.08
CA VAL A 101 3.43 -9.13 -1.57
C VAL A 101 4.75 -9.77 -1.10
N ASN A 102 4.95 -10.24 0.14
CA ASN A 102 6.19 -10.98 0.54
C ASN A 102 6.30 -12.29 -0.27
N HIS A 103 5.16 -12.84 -0.70
CA HIS A 103 5.08 -14.11 -1.41
C HIS A 103 5.31 -13.98 -2.92
N PHE A 104 4.83 -12.90 -3.56
CA PHE A 104 5.12 -12.58 -4.96
C PHE A 104 6.42 -11.78 -5.16
N ALA A 105 6.88 -11.05 -4.14
CA ALA A 105 8.08 -10.21 -4.13
C ALA A 105 8.88 -10.35 -2.83
N SER A 106 9.53 -11.51 -2.65
CA SER A 106 10.54 -11.67 -1.59
C SER A 106 11.81 -10.86 -1.91
N PRO A 107 12.44 -10.14 -0.95
CA PRO A 107 12.23 -10.21 0.50
C PRO A 107 12.08 -8.84 1.21
N TRP A 108 10.84 -8.42 1.57
CA TRP A 108 10.66 -7.28 2.50
C TRP A 108 10.86 -7.62 4.00
N GLU A 109 11.16 -8.89 4.36
CA GLU A 109 11.42 -9.29 5.76
C GLU A 109 12.65 -8.59 6.34
N ILE A 110 13.55 -8.14 5.46
CA ILE A 110 14.72 -7.35 5.80
C ILE A 110 14.31 -5.90 6.15
N TYR A 111 13.36 -5.31 5.40
CA TYR A 111 12.93 -3.93 5.61
C TYR A 111 12.09 -3.72 6.88
N GLN A 112 11.17 -4.64 7.21
CA GLN A 112 10.40 -4.53 8.46
C GLN A 112 11.27 -4.68 9.72
N ALA A 113 12.43 -5.34 9.63
CA ALA A 113 13.38 -5.44 10.73
C ALA A 113 14.17 -4.14 10.97
N ASP A 114 14.50 -3.38 9.92
CA ASP A 114 15.30 -2.16 9.99
C ASP A 114 14.50 -0.90 10.42
N LEU A 115 13.17 -0.92 10.31
CA LEU A 115 12.30 0.23 10.63
C LEU A 115 11.97 0.39 12.13
N CYS A 116 12.45 -0.52 13.00
CA CYS A 116 12.31 -0.41 14.46
C CYS A 116 13.68 -0.03 15.10
N PRO A 117 13.75 0.95 16.02
CA PRO A 117 14.81 1.96 15.91
C PRO A 117 16.18 1.57 16.49
N ARG A 118 17.20 1.58 15.62
CA ARG A 118 18.60 1.87 16.04
C ARG A 118 19.48 2.49 14.95
N ASN A 119 20.09 3.64 15.28
CA ASN A 119 21.15 4.25 14.48
C ASN A 119 22.28 3.26 14.14
N SER A 120 22.63 3.09 12.86
CA SER A 120 24.04 3.04 12.37
C SER A 120 24.21 2.67 10.88
N LEU A 121 23.38 1.80 10.31
CA LEU A 121 23.78 1.02 9.11
C LEU A 121 23.60 1.68 7.73
N ILE A 122 22.87 2.80 7.61
CA ILE A 122 22.64 3.50 6.32
C ILE A 122 23.94 3.95 5.62
N ARG A 123 25.06 4.08 6.35
CA ARG A 123 26.37 4.43 5.75
C ARG A 123 27.03 3.31 4.94
N LEU A 124 26.72 2.03 5.19
CA LEU A 124 27.57 0.92 4.73
C LEU A 124 27.24 0.37 3.32
N LEU A 125 26.18 0.87 2.67
CA LEU A 125 25.75 0.39 1.34
C LEU A 125 25.68 1.49 0.25
N ILE A 126 26.04 2.74 0.57
CA ILE A 126 26.00 3.88 -0.39
C ILE A 126 27.42 4.40 -0.74
N GLY A 127 28.46 3.99 0.00
CA GLY A 127 29.85 4.25 -0.38
C GLY A 127 30.38 5.64 -0.03
N GLN A 128 30.19 6.07 1.23
CA GLN A 128 30.94 7.17 1.87
C GLN A 128 31.47 6.76 3.25
#